data_AF-A0A6A5V8J9-F1
#
_entry.id   AF-A0A6A5V8J9-F1
#
_cell.length_a   1.000
_cell.length_b   1.000
_cell.length_c   1.000
_cell.angle_alpha   90.00
_cell.angle_beta   90.00
_cell.angle_gamma   90.00
#
_symmetry.space_group_name_H-M   'P 1'
#
loop_
_entity.id
_entity.type
_entity.pdbx_description
1 polymer ?
#
loop_
_entity_poly.entity_id
_entity_poly.type
_entity_poly.pdbx_seq_one_letter_code
_entity_poly.pdbx_strand_id
1 'polypeptide(L)'
;MQFKAVFIQTILATLFSSAAADCQLGNEIISTEKFSEHEDSELLCLSQGEGQWTFAMELSEILLNENNDCLNTLLSTSHNPFAGFRGNADFAIYDNTCALKGAYYPGQNDNDCGTPYFIMENFLAQVLTITNVRLDTAKGYFSFAYGDGLYSINNNHCDCVEKPDGLEARAFCKCASPIDGHFVEKRGVVLL
;
A
#
# COMPACT_ATOMS: atom_id res chain seq x y z
N MET A 1 -29.29 61.89 33.40
CA MET A 1 -27.96 61.24 33.52
C MET A 1 -28.18 59.73 33.46
N GLN A 2 -27.85 59.09 32.34
CA GLN A 2 -27.92 57.64 32.16
C GLN A 2 -26.53 57.14 31.79
N PHE A 3 -25.93 56.29 32.62
CA PHE A 3 -24.75 55.50 32.28
C PHE A 3 -25.21 54.08 31.98
N LYS A 4 -25.12 53.66 30.71
CA LYS A 4 -25.28 52.26 30.31
C LYS A 4 -23.90 51.62 30.27
N ALA A 5 -23.64 50.70 31.19
CA ALA A 5 -22.45 49.87 31.19
C ALA A 5 -22.55 48.83 30.07
N VAL A 6 -21.58 48.85 29.15
CA VAL A 6 -21.42 47.84 28.10
C VAL A 6 -20.47 46.77 28.64
N PHE A 7 -20.99 45.57 28.89
CA PHE A 7 -20.17 44.40 29.20
C PHE A 7 -19.68 43.79 27.89
N ILE A 8 -18.35 43.82 27.68
CA ILE A 8 -17.68 43.11 26.58
C ILE A 8 -17.36 41.70 27.10
N GLN A 9 -18.08 40.68 26.62
CA GLN A 9 -17.73 39.28 26.87
C GLN A 9 -16.71 38.83 25.82
N THR A 10 -15.47 38.61 26.24
CA THR A 10 -14.42 38.03 25.41
C THR A 10 -14.63 36.52 25.33
N ILE A 11 -15.16 36.03 24.21
CA ILE A 11 -15.26 34.59 23.94
C ILE A 11 -13.86 34.09 23.60
N LEU A 12 -13.23 33.41 24.54
CA LEU A 12 -11.95 32.72 24.34
C LEU A 12 -12.24 31.39 23.61
N ALA A 13 -12.14 31.41 22.28
CA ALA A 13 -12.23 30.19 21.48
C ALA A 13 -10.91 29.40 21.59
N THR A 14 -10.88 28.43 22.49
CA THR A 14 -9.85 27.38 22.53
C THR A 14 -10.01 26.48 21.30
N LEU A 15 -9.22 26.76 20.26
CA LEU A 15 -9.01 25.85 19.15
C LEU A 15 -8.21 24.65 19.68
N PHE A 16 -8.90 23.54 19.92
CA PHE A 16 -8.26 22.24 20.06
C PHE A 16 -7.74 21.83 18.68
N SER A 17 -6.47 22.13 18.41
CA SER A 17 -5.74 21.51 17.30
C SER A 17 -5.54 20.04 17.64
N SER A 18 -6.45 19.17 17.21
CA SER A 18 -6.17 17.75 17.10
C SER A 18 -5.07 17.58 16.06
N ALA A 19 -3.85 17.30 16.51
CA ALA A 19 -2.81 16.78 15.63
C ALA A 19 -3.31 15.44 15.10
N ALA A 20 -3.77 15.41 13.84
CA ALA A 20 -3.93 14.15 13.13
C ALA A 20 -2.53 13.55 13.00
N ALA A 21 -2.29 12.39 13.62
CA ALA A 21 -1.08 11.64 13.36
C ALA A 21 -1.17 11.11 11.91
N ASP A 22 -0.10 11.30 11.13
CA ASP A 22 -0.02 10.70 9.80
C ASP A 22 -0.14 9.17 9.92
N CYS A 23 -0.93 8.56 9.04
CA CYS A 23 -1.16 7.11 9.05
C CYS A 23 0.06 6.38 8.47
N GLN A 24 1.13 6.33 9.27
CA GLN A 24 2.40 5.75 8.87
C GLN A 24 2.36 4.22 9.03
N LEU A 25 2.65 3.49 7.96
CA LEU A 25 2.79 2.04 8.00
C LEU A 25 4.21 1.66 8.40
N GLY A 26 4.33 0.72 9.34
CA GLY A 26 5.61 0.15 9.73
C GLY A 26 6.02 -0.99 8.82
N ASN A 27 7.33 -1.10 8.53
CA ASN A 27 7.88 -2.26 7.84
C ASN A 27 7.80 -3.51 8.73
N GLU A 28 7.17 -4.56 8.21
CA GLU A 28 6.97 -5.82 8.93
C GLU A 28 7.97 -6.91 8.58
N ILE A 29 9.01 -6.59 7.79
CA ILE A 29 10.17 -7.48 7.60
C ILE A 29 10.98 -7.50 8.89
N ILE A 30 10.47 -8.21 9.88
CA ILE A 30 11.20 -8.62 11.08
C ILE A 30 12.14 -9.73 10.62
N SER A 31 13.39 -9.72 11.08
CA SER A 31 14.53 -10.55 10.64
C SER A 31 14.36 -12.08 10.83
N THR A 32 13.26 -12.67 10.37
CA THR A 32 12.91 -14.07 10.55
C THR A 32 12.59 -14.72 9.23
N GLU A 33 12.83 -16.03 9.20
CA GLU A 33 12.76 -17.02 8.11
C GLU A 33 11.39 -17.13 7.41
N LYS A 34 10.52 -16.13 7.54
CA LYS A 34 9.11 -16.14 7.16
C LYS A 34 8.84 -15.53 5.78
N PHE A 35 9.75 -14.68 5.31
CA PHE A 35 9.64 -14.04 4.01
C PHE A 35 10.53 -14.75 3.00
N SER A 36 9.98 -15.06 1.83
CA SER A 36 10.85 -15.31 0.69
C SER A 36 11.63 -14.03 0.44
N GLU A 37 12.95 -14.11 0.45
CA GLU A 37 13.81 -12.97 0.14
C GLU A 37 13.61 -12.49 -1.31
N HIS A 38 12.97 -13.32 -2.14
CA HIS A 38 12.78 -13.13 -3.57
C HIS A 38 11.37 -13.52 -4.04
N GLU A 39 10.79 -12.71 -4.92
CA GLU A 39 9.49 -12.95 -5.55
C GLU A 39 9.66 -13.48 -6.98
N ASP A 40 9.27 -14.73 -7.21
CA ASP A 40 9.37 -15.39 -8.51
C ASP A 40 8.16 -15.13 -9.43
N SER A 41 7.04 -14.65 -8.88
CA SER A 41 5.82 -14.39 -9.65
C SER A 41 5.89 -13.03 -10.33
N GLU A 42 5.74 -13.08 -11.66
CA GLU A 42 5.47 -11.89 -12.46
C GLU A 42 4.14 -11.21 -12.08
N LEU A 43 3.31 -11.76 -11.20
CA LEU A 43 2.08 -11.10 -10.76
C LEU A 43 2.32 -10.01 -9.71
N LEU A 44 3.41 -10.12 -8.95
CA LEU A 44 3.74 -9.22 -7.84
C LEU A 44 4.99 -8.40 -8.11
N CYS A 45 5.97 -8.99 -8.79
CA CYS A 45 7.18 -8.29 -9.17
C CYS A 45 7.30 -8.12 -10.69
N LEU A 46 7.93 -7.02 -11.12
CA LEU A 46 8.43 -6.86 -12.47
C LEU A 46 9.96 -6.84 -12.43
N SER A 47 10.60 -7.87 -12.96
CA SER A 47 12.03 -7.87 -13.23
C SER A 47 12.33 -6.91 -14.39
N GLN A 48 12.49 -5.63 -14.06
CA GLN A 48 12.85 -4.60 -15.03
C GLN A 48 14.35 -4.30 -14.93
N GLY A 49 14.89 -3.59 -15.94
CA GLY A 49 16.27 -3.10 -15.89
C GLY A 49 16.55 -2.29 -14.61
N GLU A 50 17.83 -2.11 -14.29
CA GLU A 50 18.24 -1.35 -13.10
C GLU A 50 17.51 -0.01 -12.97
N GLY A 51 17.17 0.36 -11.73
CA GLY A 51 16.64 1.70 -11.40
C GLY A 51 15.13 1.78 -11.18
N GLN A 52 14.45 0.67 -10.89
CA GLN A 52 13.03 0.68 -10.56
C GLN A 52 12.70 -0.08 -9.28
N TRP A 53 11.71 0.44 -8.55
CA TRP A 53 10.97 -0.27 -7.53
C TRP A 53 9.71 -0.88 -8.14
N THR A 54 9.27 -2.01 -7.60
CA THR A 54 7.89 -2.48 -7.78
C THR A 54 7.14 -2.29 -6.47
N PHE A 55 6.07 -1.49 -6.50
CA PHE A 55 5.10 -1.42 -5.41
C PHE A 55 3.93 -2.33 -5.74
N ALA A 56 3.63 -3.28 -4.85
CA ALA A 56 2.64 -4.31 -5.07
C ALA A 56 1.62 -4.38 -3.92
N MET A 57 0.46 -4.92 -4.23
CA MET A 57 -0.60 -5.24 -3.29
C MET A 57 -1.14 -6.62 -3.63
N GLU A 58 -1.25 -7.49 -2.64
CA GLU A 58 -2.01 -8.73 -2.74
C GLU A 58 -3.31 -8.59 -1.95
N LEU A 59 -4.41 -8.99 -2.57
CA LEU A 59 -5.70 -9.18 -1.91
C LEU A 59 -6.04 -10.65 -1.91
N SER A 60 -6.54 -11.14 -0.78
CA SER A 60 -7.07 -12.50 -0.66
C SER A 60 -8.38 -12.48 0.12
N GLU A 61 -9.38 -13.18 -0.39
CA GLU A 61 -10.65 -13.42 0.28
C GLU A 61 -11.00 -14.90 0.13
N ILE A 62 -11.12 -15.59 1.26
CA ILE A 62 -11.57 -16.98 1.26
C ILE A 62 -13.09 -16.98 1.36
N LEU A 63 -13.77 -17.59 0.38
CA LEU A 63 -15.20 -17.83 0.44
C LEU A 63 -15.49 -18.95 1.44
N LEU A 64 -15.56 -18.61 2.72
CA LEU A 64 -15.96 -19.55 3.76
C LEU A 64 -17.48 -19.60 3.91
N ASN A 65 -18.02 -20.80 4.01
CA ASN A 65 -19.27 -21.02 4.73
C ASN A 65 -18.97 -21.10 6.24
N GLU A 66 -19.97 -20.75 7.06
CA GLU A 66 -19.88 -20.41 8.48
C GLU A 66 -19.32 -21.51 9.42
N ASN A 67 -18.88 -22.66 8.90
CA ASN A 67 -18.63 -23.89 9.67
C ASN A 67 -17.22 -24.51 9.53
N ASN A 68 -16.23 -23.85 8.91
CA ASN A 68 -14.98 -24.53 8.54
C ASN A 68 -13.72 -23.94 9.18
N ASP A 69 -13.05 -24.77 9.97
CA ASP A 69 -11.69 -24.60 10.54
C ASP A 69 -10.58 -24.79 9.48
N CYS A 70 -10.78 -24.27 8.26
CA CYS A 70 -9.80 -24.34 7.14
C CYS A 70 -8.99 -23.05 6.96
N LEU A 71 -9.31 -21.99 7.70
CA LEU A 71 -8.71 -20.67 7.57
C LEU A 71 -7.19 -20.69 7.88
N ASN A 72 -6.74 -21.53 8.82
CA ASN A 72 -5.34 -21.54 9.25
C ASN A 72 -4.39 -22.33 8.32
N THR A 73 -4.91 -23.22 7.47
CA THR A 73 -4.06 -24.08 6.61
C THR A 73 -3.79 -23.47 5.24
N LEU A 74 -4.76 -22.74 4.66
CA LEU A 74 -4.62 -22.12 3.33
C LEU A 74 -3.70 -20.87 3.35
N LEU A 75 -3.68 -20.14 4.46
CA LEU A 75 -2.81 -18.96 4.69
C LEU A 75 -1.31 -19.31 4.87
N SER A 76 -0.93 -20.58 4.74
CA SER A 76 0.44 -21.07 5.00
C SER A 76 1.17 -21.58 3.76
N THR A 77 0.68 -21.29 2.55
CA THR A 77 1.33 -21.76 1.32
C THR A 77 2.71 -21.13 1.15
N SER A 78 3.72 -22.00 0.98
CA SER A 78 5.16 -21.72 1.15
C SER A 78 5.83 -20.95 0.00
N HIS A 79 5.05 -20.28 -0.86
CA HIS A 79 5.56 -19.45 -1.96
C HIS A 79 4.87 -18.08 -2.01
N ASN A 80 4.22 -17.67 -0.92
CA ASN A 80 3.65 -16.34 -0.81
C ASN A 80 4.65 -15.43 -0.06
N PRO A 81 5.15 -14.34 -0.65
CA PRO A 81 5.99 -13.36 0.06
C PRO A 81 5.21 -12.68 1.20
N PHE A 82 3.89 -12.81 1.21
CA PHE A 82 3.00 -12.39 2.28
C PHE A 82 2.65 -13.52 3.27
N ALA A 83 3.35 -14.66 3.23
CA ALA A 83 3.07 -15.79 4.12
C ALA A 83 3.14 -15.38 5.60
N GLY A 84 1.95 -15.34 6.21
CA GLY A 84 1.77 -15.03 7.63
C GLY A 84 1.56 -13.56 7.97
N PHE A 85 1.25 -12.70 7.00
CA PHE A 85 0.39 -11.55 7.24
C PHE A 85 -1.06 -12.01 7.48
N ARG A 86 -1.83 -11.25 8.27
CA ARG A 86 -3.23 -11.54 8.58
C ARG A 86 -4.06 -10.35 8.12
N GLY A 87 -4.55 -10.40 6.88
CA GLY A 87 -5.37 -9.33 6.33
C GLY A 87 -5.93 -9.64 4.95
N ASN A 88 -6.89 -8.83 4.50
CA ASN A 88 -7.42 -8.90 3.14
C ASN A 88 -6.53 -8.15 2.14
N ALA A 89 -5.50 -7.43 2.62
CA ALA A 89 -4.68 -6.54 1.82
C ALA A 89 -3.30 -6.32 2.43
N ASP A 90 -2.28 -6.76 1.72
CA ASP A 90 -0.89 -6.57 2.10
C ASP A 90 -0.13 -5.85 0.99
N PHE A 91 0.70 -4.88 1.37
CA PHE A 91 1.54 -4.15 0.43
C PHE A 91 3.00 -4.62 0.51
N ALA A 92 3.69 -4.63 -0.62
CA ALA A 92 5.12 -4.93 -0.69
C ALA A 92 5.87 -3.96 -1.59
N ILE A 93 7.15 -3.77 -1.29
CA ILE A 93 8.11 -3.10 -2.16
C ILE A 93 9.22 -4.08 -2.52
N TYR A 94 9.43 -4.27 -3.82
CA TYR A 94 10.51 -5.10 -4.37
C TYR A 94 11.51 -4.24 -5.16
N ASP A 95 12.78 -4.63 -5.16
CA ASP A 95 13.77 -4.08 -6.09
C ASP A 95 13.64 -4.64 -7.52
N ASN A 96 14.50 -4.17 -8.43
CA ASN A 96 14.54 -4.60 -9.82
C ASN A 96 14.96 -6.07 -10.02
N THR A 97 15.49 -6.71 -8.97
CA THR A 97 15.79 -8.14 -8.92
C THR A 97 14.70 -8.92 -8.18
N CYS A 98 13.54 -8.32 -7.94
CA CYS A 98 12.44 -8.94 -7.20
C CYS A 98 12.78 -9.34 -5.77
N ALA A 99 13.83 -8.74 -5.18
CA ALA A 99 14.11 -8.95 -3.77
C ALA A 99 13.19 -8.07 -2.92
N LEU A 100 12.54 -8.65 -1.93
CA LEU A 100 11.63 -7.96 -1.02
C LEU A 100 12.41 -6.96 -0.14
N LYS A 101 11.98 -5.69 -0.10
CA LYS A 101 12.60 -4.61 0.70
C LYS A 101 11.72 -4.11 1.83
N GLY A 102 10.41 -4.15 1.64
CA GLY A 102 9.45 -3.75 2.65
C GLY A 102 8.13 -4.46 2.46
N ALA A 103 7.45 -4.75 3.56
CA ALA A 103 6.11 -5.31 3.57
C ALA A 103 5.28 -4.60 4.64
N TYR A 104 4.02 -4.29 4.32
CA TYR A 104 3.20 -3.34 5.08
C TYR A 104 1.76 -3.80 5.17
N TYR A 105 1.17 -3.61 6.34
CA TYR A 105 -0.22 -3.95 6.59
C TYR A 105 -0.97 -2.78 7.26
N PRO A 106 -2.04 -2.23 6.64
CA PRO A 106 -2.83 -1.15 7.23
C PRO A 106 -3.57 -1.51 8.52
N GLY A 107 -3.89 -2.79 8.72
CA GLY A 107 -4.69 -3.25 9.86
C GLY A 107 -3.89 -3.51 11.13
N GLN A 108 -2.71 -2.90 11.29
CA GLN A 108 -1.90 -3.09 12.49
C GLN A 108 -2.73 -2.70 13.74
N ASN A 109 -2.93 -3.66 14.66
CA ASN A 109 -3.71 -3.52 15.89
C ASN A 109 -5.20 -3.16 15.71
N ASP A 110 -5.86 -3.63 14.63
CA ASP A 110 -7.27 -3.34 14.32
C ASP A 110 -7.60 -1.84 14.17
N ASN A 111 -6.57 -1.00 14.00
CA ASN A 111 -6.69 0.45 13.89
C ASN A 111 -6.16 0.91 12.52
N ASP A 112 -6.89 0.56 11.46
CA ASP A 112 -6.72 1.23 10.18
C ASP A 112 -7.03 2.73 10.36
N CYS A 113 -5.99 3.57 10.34
CA CYS A 113 -6.12 5.02 10.45
C CYS A 113 -6.65 5.69 9.18
N GLY A 114 -6.90 4.92 8.12
CA GLY A 114 -7.45 5.36 6.85
C GLY A 114 -6.41 5.98 5.91
N THR A 115 -6.70 5.97 4.61
CA THR A 115 -5.87 6.64 3.60
C THR A 115 -5.87 8.16 3.78
N PRO A 116 -4.73 8.86 3.61
CA PRO A 116 -3.51 8.35 3.00
C PRO A 116 -2.60 7.56 3.97
N TYR A 117 -1.99 6.48 3.46
CA TYR A 117 -0.95 5.74 4.18
C TYR A 117 0.44 6.23 3.77
N PHE A 118 1.33 6.40 4.75
CA PHE A 118 2.70 6.86 4.51
C PHE A 118 3.69 5.72 4.78
N ILE A 119 4.55 5.44 3.80
CA ILE A 119 5.66 4.50 3.92
C ILE A 119 6.96 5.29 3.84
N MET A 120 7.73 5.23 4.92
CA MET A 120 8.99 5.95 5.08
C MET A 120 10.10 4.95 5.38
N GLU A 121 11.00 4.76 4.42
CA GLU A 121 12.08 3.77 4.50
C GLU A 121 13.41 4.40 4.18
N ASN A 122 14.49 3.83 4.71
CA ASN A 122 15.85 4.28 4.43
C ASN A 122 16.33 3.92 3.01
N PHE A 123 15.73 2.92 2.37
CA PHE A 123 16.06 2.51 1.01
C PHE A 123 15.26 3.29 -0.06
N LEU A 124 14.19 3.98 0.35
CA LEU A 124 13.44 4.86 -0.54
C LEU A 124 14.09 6.25 -0.58
N ALA A 125 14.19 6.82 -1.78
CA ALA A 125 14.70 8.18 -1.95
C ALA A 125 13.69 9.25 -1.50
N GLN A 126 12.40 8.90 -1.48
CA GLN A 126 11.27 9.78 -1.18
C GLN A 126 10.23 9.04 -0.34
N VAL A 127 9.28 9.75 0.28
CA VAL A 127 8.14 9.10 0.94
C VAL A 127 7.21 8.52 -0.11
N LEU A 128 6.79 7.26 0.08
CA LEU A 128 5.72 6.65 -0.71
C LEU A 128 4.40 6.85 0.02
N THR A 129 3.44 7.49 -0.64
CA THR A 129 2.14 7.82 -0.04
C THR A 129 1.03 7.12 -0.80
N ILE A 130 0.41 6.11 -0.20
CA ILE A 130 -0.79 5.45 -0.76
C ILE A 130 -1.97 6.40 -0.57
N THR A 131 -2.52 6.92 -1.66
CA THR A 131 -3.54 7.96 -1.65
C THR A 131 -4.95 7.43 -1.74
N ASN A 132 -5.13 6.23 -2.29
CA ASN A 132 -6.42 5.56 -2.42
C ASN A 132 -6.21 4.05 -2.46
N VAL A 133 -7.14 3.30 -1.89
CA VAL A 133 -7.12 1.84 -1.91
C VAL A 133 -8.54 1.29 -2.00
N ARG A 134 -8.72 0.19 -2.73
CA ARG A 134 -9.92 -0.65 -2.69
C ARG A 134 -9.48 -2.09 -2.47
N LEU A 135 -10.02 -2.67 -1.40
CA LEU A 135 -9.65 -4.01 -0.91
C LEU A 135 -10.62 -5.10 -1.38
N ASP A 136 -11.47 -4.80 -2.36
CA ASP A 136 -12.38 -5.76 -2.99
C ASP A 136 -11.57 -6.63 -3.95
N THR A 137 -11.54 -7.95 -3.73
CA THR A 137 -10.77 -8.90 -4.55
C THR A 137 -11.19 -8.91 -6.02
N ALA A 138 -12.43 -8.53 -6.36
CA ALA A 138 -12.90 -8.40 -7.74
C ALA A 138 -12.65 -7.00 -8.35
N LYS A 139 -12.17 -6.04 -7.55
CA LYS A 139 -11.94 -4.65 -7.97
C LYS A 139 -10.74 -4.05 -7.26
N GLY A 140 -9.69 -4.87 -7.11
CA GLY A 140 -8.45 -4.46 -6.45
C GLY A 140 -7.92 -3.18 -7.08
N TYR A 141 -7.61 -2.21 -6.24
CA TYR A 141 -7.14 -0.91 -6.72
C TYR A 141 -6.26 -0.26 -5.68
N PHE A 142 -5.18 0.38 -6.12
CA PHE A 142 -4.52 1.41 -5.34
C PHE A 142 -4.04 2.55 -6.24
N SER A 143 -3.81 3.70 -5.62
CA SER A 143 -2.98 4.76 -6.18
C SER A 143 -2.01 5.27 -5.13
N PHE A 144 -0.83 5.72 -5.59
CA PHE A 144 0.18 6.27 -4.69
C PHE A 144 0.96 7.40 -5.35
N ALA A 145 1.53 8.26 -4.51
CA ALA A 145 2.53 9.24 -4.88
C ALA A 145 3.91 8.74 -4.47
N TYR A 146 4.92 8.93 -5.33
CA TYR A 146 6.32 8.68 -5.00
C TYR A 146 7.21 9.65 -5.78
N GLY A 147 7.96 10.48 -5.04
CA GLY A 147 8.71 11.60 -5.61
C GLY A 147 7.82 12.58 -6.37
N ASP A 148 8.10 12.82 -7.65
CA ASP A 148 7.31 13.71 -8.51
C ASP A 148 6.24 12.97 -9.35
N GLY A 149 6.09 11.65 -9.15
CA GLY A 149 5.14 10.81 -9.87
C GLY A 149 3.85 10.49 -9.09
N LEU A 150 2.76 10.31 -9.83
CA LEU A 150 1.50 9.75 -9.35
C LEU A 150 1.21 8.46 -10.12
N TYR A 151 0.98 7.36 -9.41
CA TYR A 151 0.83 6.03 -9.96
C TYR A 151 -0.53 5.46 -9.56
N SER A 152 -1.18 4.77 -10.49
CA SER A 152 -2.50 4.18 -10.24
C SER A 152 -2.74 3.03 -11.21
N ILE A 153 -3.44 1.99 -10.76
CA ILE A 153 -3.86 0.87 -11.61
C ILE A 153 -4.55 1.37 -12.89
N ASN A 154 -4.22 0.75 -14.03
CA ASN A 154 -4.61 1.15 -15.39
C ASN A 154 -3.94 2.43 -15.91
N ASN A 155 -2.95 2.95 -15.21
CA ASN A 155 -2.12 4.07 -15.65
C ASN A 155 -0.64 3.80 -15.31
N ASN A 156 0.31 4.49 -15.94
CA ASN A 156 1.73 4.45 -15.56
C ASN A 156 2.34 3.04 -15.42
N HIS A 157 1.95 2.11 -16.31
CA HIS A 157 2.38 0.70 -16.29
C HIS A 157 1.99 -0.08 -15.02
N CYS A 158 0.94 0.37 -14.34
CA CYS A 158 0.32 -0.36 -13.24
C CYS A 158 -0.77 -1.31 -13.73
N ASP A 159 -0.81 -2.50 -13.15
CA ASP A 159 -1.77 -3.56 -13.51
C ASP A 159 -2.32 -4.25 -12.26
N CYS A 160 -3.54 -4.80 -12.38
CA CYS A 160 -4.15 -5.68 -11.40
C CYS A 160 -4.72 -6.90 -12.10
N VAL A 161 -4.30 -8.07 -11.64
CA VAL A 161 -4.74 -9.36 -12.18
C VAL A 161 -5.47 -10.13 -11.11
N GLU A 162 -6.72 -10.49 -11.40
CA GLU A 162 -7.47 -11.47 -10.62
C GLU A 162 -6.99 -12.88 -10.98
N LYS A 163 -6.70 -13.69 -9.96
CA LYS A 163 -6.29 -15.08 -10.13
C LYS A 163 -6.91 -15.92 -9.01
N PRO A 164 -8.17 -16.33 -9.14
CA PRO A 164 -8.79 -17.21 -8.17
C PRO A 164 -8.03 -18.55 -8.08
N ASP A 165 -7.93 -19.09 -6.88
CA ASP A 165 -7.34 -20.40 -6.61
C ASP A 165 -8.31 -21.24 -5.76
N GLY A 166 -9.00 -22.18 -6.40
CA GLY A 166 -10.05 -22.97 -5.74
C GLY A 166 -11.21 -22.11 -5.21
N LEU A 167 -11.32 -22.01 -3.89
CA LEU A 167 -12.35 -21.22 -3.18
C LEU A 167 -11.85 -19.85 -2.73
N GLU A 168 -10.60 -19.53 -3.04
CA GLU A 168 -9.96 -18.27 -2.68
C GLU A 168 -10.00 -17.32 -3.87
N ALA A 169 -10.62 -16.15 -3.68
CA ALA A 169 -10.51 -15.04 -4.61
C ALA A 169 -9.21 -14.29 -4.28
N ARG A 170 -8.31 -14.17 -5.26
CA ARG A 170 -7.07 -13.40 -5.10
C ARG A 170 -6.95 -12.37 -6.21
N ALA A 171 -6.42 -11.21 -5.85
CA ALA A 171 -6.01 -10.20 -6.81
C ALA A 171 -4.60 -9.70 -6.50
N PHE A 172 -3.82 -9.54 -7.56
CA PHE A 172 -2.43 -9.12 -7.49
C PHE A 172 -2.29 -7.83 -8.27
N CYS A 173 -1.99 -6.75 -7.56
CA CYS A 173 -1.86 -5.42 -8.10
C CYS A 173 -0.43 -4.95 -7.99
N LYS A 174 0.10 -4.28 -9.01
CA LYS A 174 1.47 -3.80 -9.00
C LYS A 174 1.67 -2.56 -9.86
N CYS A 175 2.70 -1.82 -9.54
CA CYS A 175 3.18 -0.65 -10.27
C CYS A 175 4.70 -0.60 -10.21
N ALA A 176 5.33 -0.25 -11.33
CA ALA A 176 6.74 0.12 -11.34
C ALA A 176 6.91 1.63 -11.10
N SER A 177 7.91 2.02 -10.32
CA SER A 177 8.31 3.41 -10.12
C SER A 177 9.83 3.56 -10.18
N PRO A 178 10.39 4.71 -10.58
CA PRO A 178 11.83 4.95 -10.60
C PRO A 178 12.42 4.91 -9.19
N ILE A 179 13.63 4.38 -9.02
CA ILE A 179 14.28 4.28 -7.69
C ILE A 179 14.52 5.64 -7.04
N ASP A 180 14.87 6.64 -7.85
CA ASP A 180 15.20 8.01 -7.45
C ASP A 180 13.97 8.90 -7.23
N GLY A 181 12.77 8.40 -7.57
CA GLY A 181 11.52 9.14 -7.46
C GLY A 181 11.32 10.21 -8.55
N HIS A 182 12.13 10.21 -9.61
CA HIS A 182 11.99 11.13 -10.73
C HIS A 182 11.31 10.46 -11.93
N PHE A 183 10.02 10.72 -12.08
CA PHE A 183 9.18 10.26 -13.16
C PHE A 183 9.52 10.99 -14.45
N VAL A 184 10.24 10.30 -15.33
CA VAL A 184 10.40 10.73 -16.72
C VAL A 184 9.31 10.06 -17.54
N GLU A 185 8.20 10.77 -17.78
CA GLU A 185 7.25 10.36 -18.83
C GLU A 185 8.06 10.24 -20.12
N LYS A 186 8.14 9.04 -20.72
CA LYS A 186 8.82 8.87 -22.00
C LYS A 186 8.18 9.85 -22.96
N ARG A 187 8.91 10.90 -23.34
CA ARG A 187 8.50 11.88 -24.36
C ARG A 187 7.97 11.08 -25.54
N GLY A 188 6.67 11.21 -25.81
CA GLY A 188 6.07 10.67 -27.01
C GLY A 188 6.94 11.07 -28.19
N VAL A 189 7.45 10.08 -28.91
CA VAL A 189 8.17 10.32 -30.17
C VAL A 189 7.17 11.02 -31.08
N VAL A 190 7.34 12.33 -31.27
CA VAL A 190 6.69 13.04 -32.36
C VAL A 190 7.28 12.46 -33.63
N LEU A 191 6.53 11.57 -34.28
CA LEU A 191 6.79 11.18 -35.66
C LEU A 191 6.60 12.45 -36.51
N LEU A 192 7.71 13.03 -36.95
CA LEU A 192 7.75 14.03 -38.04
C LEU A 192 7.65 13.33 -39.39
#